data_AF-A0A9D0KW13-F1
#
_entry.id   AF-A0A9D0KW13-F1
#
_cell.length_a   1.000
_cell.length_b   1.000
_cell.length_c   1.000
_cell.angle_alpha   90.00
_cell.angle_beta   90.00
_cell.angle_gamma   90.00
#
_symmetry.space_group_name_H-M   'P 1'
#
loop_
_entity.id
_entity.type
_entity.pdbx_description
1 polymer ?
#
loop_
_entity_poly.entity_id
_entity_poly.type
_entity_poly.pdbx_seq_one_letter_code
_entity_poly.pdbx_strand_id
1 'polypeptide(L)'
;MGKEKSKQLLRGYRAGLESFDIEEEEEANLILLYRQELEENKNFLSTKDREKLNEYDLKALELYEKYKNYNTEAVEWLKETAKLIEPIHGRERRLTKCTQ
;
A
#
# COMPACT_ATOMS: atom_id res chain seq x y z
N MET A 1 -12.89 8.09 11.76
CA MET A 1 -11.48 8.50 11.89
C MET A 1 -11.34 9.96 11.49
N GLY A 2 -10.48 10.75 12.14
CA GLY A 2 -10.28 12.17 11.81
C GLY A 2 -9.24 12.38 10.69
N LYS A 3 -9.39 13.45 9.90
CA LYS A 3 -8.46 13.82 8.79
C LYS A 3 -6.98 13.90 9.21
N GLU A 4 -6.73 14.20 10.48
CA GLU A 4 -5.38 14.28 11.05
C GLU A 4 -4.72 12.92 11.23
N LYS A 5 -5.47 11.90 11.68
CA LYS A 5 -4.96 10.53 11.79
C LYS A 5 -4.56 9.97 10.41
N SER A 6 -5.37 10.21 9.38
CA SER A 6 -5.04 9.76 8.01
C SER A 6 -3.76 10.39 7.46
N LYS A 7 -3.46 11.65 7.79
CA LYS A 7 -2.20 12.31 7.41
C LYS A 7 -0.99 11.73 8.15
N GLN A 8 -1.15 11.38 9.42
CA GLN A 8 -0.09 10.72 10.19
C GLN A 8 0.20 9.32 9.61
N LEU A 9 -0.84 8.56 9.28
CA LEU A 9 -0.70 7.25 8.63
C LEU A 9 0.03 7.37 7.27
N LEU A 10 -0.33 8.34 6.43
CA LEU A 10 0.38 8.58 5.16
C LEU A 10 1.85 8.95 5.36
N ARG A 11 2.18 9.72 6.39
CA ARG A 11 3.57 10.05 6.72
C ARG A 11 4.34 8.81 7.21
N GLY A 12 3.73 8.00 8.06
CA GLY A 12 4.31 6.74 8.54
C GLY A 12 4.57 5.77 7.40
N TYR A 13 3.57 5.58 6.53
CA TYR A 13 3.69 4.72 5.34
C TYR A 13 4.83 5.19 4.42
N ARG A 14 4.89 6.50 4.11
CA ARG A 14 5.99 7.07 3.33
C ARG A 14 7.35 6.83 3.99
N ALA A 15 7.47 7.10 5.29
CA ALA A 15 8.72 6.99 6.02
C ALA A 15 9.23 5.54 6.01
N GLY A 16 8.36 4.56 6.29
CA GLY A 16 8.72 3.15 6.21
C GLY A 16 9.19 2.74 4.82
N LEU A 17 8.53 3.21 3.76
CA LEU A 17 9.00 2.96 2.38
C LEU A 17 10.32 3.67 2.03
N GLU A 18 10.69 4.73 2.74
CA GLU A 18 11.96 5.45 2.56
C GLU A 18 13.12 4.84 3.34
N SER A 19 12.84 4.25 4.51
CA SER A 19 13.84 3.57 5.34
C SER A 19 13.96 2.07 5.06
N PHE A 20 13.02 1.48 4.32
CA PHE A 20 12.92 0.04 4.11
C PHE A 20 14.28 -0.63 3.84
N ASP A 21 14.64 -1.53 4.74
CA ASP A 21 15.71 -2.49 4.60
C ASP A 21 15.13 -3.92 4.60
N ILE A 22 15.66 -4.78 3.73
CA ILE A 22 15.21 -6.16 3.61
C ILE A 22 15.62 -7.02 4.81
N GLU A 23 16.68 -6.60 5.52
CA GLU A 23 17.17 -7.27 6.73
C GLU A 23 16.39 -6.83 7.99
N GLU A 24 15.69 -5.69 7.93
CA GLU A 24 14.91 -5.12 9.03
C GLU A 24 13.44 -5.48 8.88
N GLU A 25 13.08 -6.66 9.38
CA GLU A 25 11.73 -7.21 9.25
C GLU A 25 10.69 -6.25 9.85
N GLU A 26 10.91 -5.74 11.07
CA GLU A 26 9.94 -4.92 11.81
C GLU A 26 9.42 -3.70 11.01
N GLU A 27 10.28 -3.09 10.18
CA GLU A 27 9.91 -1.97 9.33
C GLU A 27 8.90 -2.38 8.25
N ALA A 28 9.08 -3.56 7.63
CA ALA A 28 8.16 -4.03 6.60
C ALA A 28 6.78 -4.38 7.16
N ASN A 29 6.71 -4.86 8.41
CA ASN A 29 5.43 -5.04 9.11
C ASN A 29 4.72 -3.70 9.36
N LEU A 30 5.47 -2.66 9.75
CA LEU A 30 4.90 -1.31 9.94
C LEU A 30 4.36 -0.73 8.64
N ILE A 31 5.06 -0.94 7.51
CA ILE A 31 4.58 -0.55 6.17
C ILE A 31 3.22 -1.19 5.89
N LEU A 32 3.09 -2.51 6.12
CA LEU A 32 1.83 -3.23 5.94
C LEU A 32 0.72 -2.69 6.85
N LEU A 33 1.01 -2.51 8.14
CA LEU A 33 0.05 -2.01 9.12
C LEU A 33 -0.49 -0.62 8.74
N TYR A 34 0.40 0.30 8.35
CA TYR A 34 -0.03 1.62 7.90
C TYR A 34 -0.88 1.55 6.64
N ARG A 35 -0.55 0.68 5.69
CA ARG A 35 -1.33 0.54 4.46
C ARG A 35 -2.72 -0.08 4.71
N GLN A 36 -2.82 -1.03 5.63
CA GLN A 36 -4.10 -1.61 6.07
C GLN A 36 -5.00 -0.56 6.72
N GLU A 37 -4.47 0.20 7.69
CA GLU A 37 -5.23 1.28 8.34
C GLU A 37 -5.68 2.34 7.32
N LEU A 38 -4.85 2.66 6.33
CA LEU A 38 -5.22 3.58 5.24
C LEU A 38 -6.34 3.01 4.36
N GLU A 39 -6.32 1.70 4.08
CA GLU A 39 -7.37 1.03 3.29
C GLU A 39 -8.71 1.06 4.00
N GLU A 40 -8.73 0.65 5.27
CA GLU A 40 -9.94 0.66 6.10
C GLU A 40 -10.56 2.06 6.22
N ASN A 41 -9.73 3.09 6.10
CA ASN A 41 -10.11 4.48 6.27
C ASN A 41 -10.07 5.30 4.98
N LYS A 42 -10.05 4.64 3.81
CA LYS A 42 -9.93 5.31 2.50
C LYS A 42 -11.02 6.34 2.22
N ASN A 43 -12.18 6.19 2.85
CA ASN A 43 -13.31 7.12 2.75
C ASN A 43 -13.02 8.48 3.40
N PHE A 44 -12.06 8.56 4.32
CA PHE A 44 -11.65 9.79 5.00
C PHE A 44 -10.49 10.50 4.30
N LEU A 45 -9.84 9.86 3.33
CA LEU A 45 -8.77 10.46 2.54
C LEU A 45 -9.33 11.49 1.56
N SER A 46 -8.73 12.67 1.56
CA SER A 46 -8.99 13.68 0.53
C SER A 46 -8.45 13.21 -0.83
N THR A 47 -8.91 13.81 -1.93
CA THR A 47 -8.39 13.51 -3.27
C THR A 47 -6.87 13.62 -3.34
N LYS A 48 -6.30 14.69 -2.78
CA LYS A 48 -4.85 14.92 -2.72
C LYS A 48 -4.10 13.86 -1.89
N ASP A 49 -4.73 13.37 -0.82
CA ASP A 49 -4.14 12.34 0.02
C ASP A 49 -4.19 10.96 -0.66
N ARG A 50 -5.21 10.70 -1.49
CA ARG A 50 -5.29 9.50 -2.35
C ARG A 50 -4.26 9.51 -3.46
N GLU A 51 -4.00 10.67 -4.07
CA GLU A 51 -2.93 10.82 -5.07
C GLU A 51 -1.57 10.45 -4.47
N LYS A 52 -1.27 10.96 -3.26
CA LYS A 52 -0.05 10.58 -2.52
C LYS A 52 -0.01 9.11 -2.15
N LEU A 53 -1.14 8.54 -1.72
CA LEU A 53 -1.22 7.11 -1.42
C LEU A 53 -0.84 6.29 -2.66
N ASN A 54 -1.35 6.66 -3.83
CA ASN A 54 -1.01 6.00 -5.09
C ASN A 54 0.48 6.13 -5.42
N GLU A 55 1.10 7.30 -5.22
CA GLU A 55 2.55 7.49 -5.41
C GLU A 55 3.36 6.57 -4.49
N TYR A 56 2.95 6.44 -3.23
CA TYR A 56 3.61 5.56 -2.26
C TYR A 56 3.38 4.07 -2.57
N ASP A 57 2.17 3.72 -3.00
CA ASP A 57 1.81 2.37 -3.44
C ASP A 57 2.68 1.93 -4.64
N LEU A 58 2.94 2.82 -5.61
CA LEU A 58 3.88 2.54 -6.70
C LEU A 58 5.27 2.21 -6.17
N LYS A 59 5.77 2.96 -5.19
CA LYS A 59 7.07 2.69 -4.55
C LYS A 59 7.08 1.34 -3.81
N ALA A 60 6.00 0.99 -3.12
CA ALA A 60 5.87 -0.32 -2.46
C ALA A 60 5.91 -1.48 -3.48
N LEU A 61 5.26 -1.31 -4.64
CA LEU A 61 5.33 -2.28 -5.74
C LEU A 61 6.75 -2.40 -6.31
N GLU A 62 7.45 -1.28 -6.52
CA GLU A 62 8.85 -1.28 -6.97
C GLU A 62 9.77 -2.02 -5.99
N LEU A 63 9.60 -1.79 -4.68
CA LEU A 63 10.35 -2.49 -3.63
C LEU A 63 10.07 -3.98 -3.63
N TYR A 64 8.79 -4.38 -3.70
CA TYR A 64 8.42 -5.79 -3.81
C TYR A 64 9.04 -6.43 -5.06
N GLU A 65 8.91 -5.80 -6.23
CA GLU A 65 9.48 -6.32 -7.47
C GLU A 65 11.01 -6.46 -7.42
N LYS A 66 11.70 -5.52 -6.75
CA LYS A 66 13.15 -5.57 -6.53
C LYS A 66 13.57 -6.77 -5.68
N TYR A 67 12.79 -7.10 -4.65
CA TYR A 67 13.18 -8.08 -3.63
C TYR A 67 12.38 -9.39 -3.65
N LYS A 68 11.40 -9.57 -4.55
CA LYS A 68 10.49 -10.74 -4.59
C LYS A 68 11.15 -12.13 -4.65
N ASN A 69 12.42 -12.20 -5.02
CA ASN A 69 13.16 -13.46 -5.11
C ASN A 69 13.95 -13.80 -3.83
N TYR A 70 13.95 -12.91 -2.84
CA TYR A 70 14.54 -13.15 -1.53
C TYR A 70 13.52 -13.86 -0.64
N ASN A 71 14.01 -14.75 0.21
CA ASN A 71 13.19 -15.53 1.13
C ASN A 71 13.34 -15.00 2.56
N THR A 72 12.79 -13.81 2.82
CA THR A 72 12.75 -13.18 4.15
C THR A 72 11.32 -12.78 4.51
N GLU A 73 11.05 -12.63 5.81
CA GLU A 73 9.71 -12.23 6.27
C GLU A 73 9.35 -10.81 5.79
N ALA A 74 10.33 -9.92 5.71
CA ALA A 74 10.16 -8.57 5.16
C ALA A 74 9.58 -8.58 3.74
N VAL A 75 10.01 -9.52 2.88
CA VAL A 75 9.47 -9.65 1.51
C VAL A 75 8.06 -10.19 1.50
N GLU A 76 7.71 -11.10 2.41
CA GLU A 76 6.33 -11.57 2.56
C GLU A 76 5.41 -10.43 3.05
N TRP A 77 5.85 -9.54 3.94
CA TRP A 77 5.09 -8.35 4.32
C TRP A 77 4.95 -7.31 3.21
N LEU A 78 6.00 -7.10 2.40
CA LEU A 78 5.90 -6.26 1.19
C LEU A 78 4.92 -6.86 0.17
N LYS A 79 4.91 -8.18 0.01
CA LYS A 79 3.97 -8.89 -0.87
C LYS A 79 2.53 -8.73 -0.40
N GLU A 80 2.26 -8.85 0.89
CA GLU A 80 0.91 -8.57 1.42
C GLU A 80 0.53 -7.10 1.24
N THR A 81 1.48 -6.17 1.41
CA THR A 81 1.27 -4.74 1.12
C THR A 81 0.89 -4.54 -0.34
N ALA A 82 1.62 -5.16 -1.26
CA ALA A 82 1.37 -5.09 -2.70
C ALA A 82 -0.03 -5.61 -3.10
N LYS A 83 -0.56 -6.61 -2.40
CA LYS A 83 -1.93 -7.12 -2.63
C LYS A 83 -3.03 -6.11 -2.26
N LEU A 84 -2.76 -5.19 -1.34
CA LEU A 84 -3.71 -4.14 -0.93
C LEU A 84 -3.80 -3.00 -1.95
N ILE A 85 -2.86 -2.94 -2.87
CA ILE A 85 -2.78 -1.88 -3.88
C ILE A 85 -3.76 -2.24 -4.99
N GLU A 86 -4.83 -1.46 -5.12
CA GLU A 86 -5.75 -1.62 -6.25
C GLU A 86 -4.97 -1.40 -7.55
N PRO A 87 -4.95 -2.36 -8.50
CA PRO A 87 -4.31 -2.13 -9.78
C PRO A 87 -5.00 -0.95 -10.47
N ILE A 88 -4.22 0.04 -10.90
CA ILE A 88 -4.68 1.24 -11.62
C ILE A 88 -5.45 0.86 -12.91
N HIS A 89 -5.39 -0.41 -13.35
CA HIS A 89 -6.25 -0.96 -14.40
C HIS A 89 -7.20 -2.04 -13.87
N GLY A 90 -8.37 -1.61 -13.40
CA GLY A 90 -9.42 -2.52 -12.92
C GLY A 90 -10.86 -2.02 -12.98
N ARG A 91 -11.13 -0.81 -13.50
CA ARG A 91 -12.51 -0.31 -13.67
C ARG A 91 -13.22 -0.79 -14.95
N GLU A 92 -12.70 -1.79 -15.66
CA GLU A 92 -13.35 -2.35 -16.87
C GLU A 92 -13.60 -3.86 -16.85
N ARG A 93 -13.75 -4.50 -15.67
CA ARG A 93 -14.26 -5.89 -15.62
C ARG A 93 -15.42 -6.12 -14.65
N ARG A 94 -16.31 -5.14 -14.51
CA ARG A 94 -17.65 -5.33 -13.93
C ARG A 94 -18.78 -4.76 -14.79
N LEU A 95 -18.74 -4.94 -16.10
CA LEU A 95 -19.92 -4.70 -16.96
C LEU A 95 -19.89 -5.59 -18.20
N THR A 96 -19.99 -6.92 -18.05
CA THR A 96 -20.58 -7.83 -19.07
C THR A 96 -20.75 -9.23 -18.49
N LYS A 97 -21.63 -9.39 -17.50
CA LYS A 97 -22.42 -10.62 -17.32
C LYS A 97 -23.80 -10.24 -16.75
N CYS A 98 -24.46 -9.34 -17.46
CA CYS A 98 -25.91 -9.29 -17.46
C CYS A 98 -26.34 -9.34 -18.93
N THR A 99 -27.23 -10.29 -19.22
CA THR A 99 -28.09 -10.36 -20.40
C THR A 99 -27.43 -10.85 -21.70
N GLN A 100 -27.51 -12.16 -21.94
CA GLN A 100 -28.52 -12.78 -22.81
C GLN A 100 -28.55 -14.29 -22.60
#